data_AF-A0A2P5XBQ5-F1
#
_entry.id   AF-A0A2P5XBQ5-F1
#
_cell.length_a   1.000
_cell.length_b   1.000
_cell.length_c   1.000
_cell.angle_alpha   90.00
_cell.angle_beta   90.00
_cell.angle_gamma   90.00
#
_symmetry.space_group_name_H-M   'P 1'
#
loop_
_entity.id
_entity.type
_entity.pdbx_description
1 polymer ?
#
loop_
_entity_poly.entity_id
_entity_poly.type
_entity_poly.pdbx_seq_one_letter_code
_entity_poly.pdbx_strand_id
1 'polypeptide(L)'
;MEDWGLRWILTSLGKFDIPCVEYLIHEIMTVGPHFNEDNNFLWQFKLKAPLGGLKNKRNYYIEGGDAYLKKKRNHYMEGGDTHNRENYITS
;
A
#
# COMPACT_ATOMS: atom_id res chain seq x y z
N MET A 1 -13.36 -21.19 -16.07
CA MET A 1 -13.46 -20.07 -15.12
C MET A 1 -12.10 -20.02 -14.46
N GLU A 2 -11.19 -19.08 -14.70
CA GLU A 2 -11.31 -17.63 -14.84
C GLU A 2 -10.09 -17.10 -15.61
N ASP A 3 -10.26 -16.65 -16.85
CA ASP A 3 -9.22 -15.93 -17.62
C ASP A 3 -9.69 -14.51 -18.01
N TRP A 4 -10.79 -14.08 -17.38
CA TRP A 4 -11.53 -12.87 -17.74
C TRP A 4 -11.00 -11.63 -17.01
N GLY A 5 -10.39 -11.80 -15.82
CA GLY A 5 -9.81 -10.71 -15.05
C GLY A 5 -8.53 -10.15 -15.67
N LEU A 6 -7.61 -11.03 -16.08
CA LEU A 6 -6.33 -10.63 -16.68
C LEU A 6 -6.53 -9.95 -18.05
N ARG A 7 -7.49 -10.46 -18.85
CA ARG A 7 -7.88 -9.87 -20.14
C ARG A 7 -8.39 -8.44 -20.00
N TRP A 8 -9.18 -8.15 -18.96
CA TRP A 8 -9.74 -6.82 -18.72
C TRP A 8 -8.68 -5.81 -18.28
N ILE A 9 -7.73 -6.25 -17.44
CA ILE A 9 -6.60 -5.43 -17.02
C ILE A 9 -5.74 -5.05 -18.23
N LEU A 10 -5.35 -6.03 -19.07
CA LEU A 10 -4.57 -5.76 -20.29
C LEU A 10 -5.29 -4.80 -21.26
N THR A 11 -6.60 -4.98 -21.43
CA THR A 11 -7.42 -4.13 -22.32
C THR A 11 -7.56 -2.71 -21.78
N SER A 12 -7.59 -2.55 -20.45
CA SER A 12 -7.69 -1.23 -19.81
C SER A 12 -6.34 -0.52 -19.76
N LEU A 13 -5.25 -1.26 -19.53
CA LEU A 13 -3.87 -0.76 -19.49
C LEU A 13 -3.40 -0.26 -20.86
N GLY A 14 -3.82 -0.91 -21.95
CA GLY A 14 -3.48 -0.50 -23.32
C GLY A 14 -4.01 0.88 -23.74
N LYS A 15 -4.89 1.51 -22.95
CA LYS A 15 -5.33 2.90 -23.16
C LYS A 15 -4.41 3.95 -22.52
N PHE A 16 -3.54 3.52 -21.61
CA PHE A 16 -2.66 4.38 -20.81
C PHE A 16 -1.18 4.08 -21.09
N ASP A 17 -0.87 3.36 -22.19
CA ASP A 17 0.49 2.93 -22.56
C ASP A 17 1.24 2.13 -21.48
N ILE A 18 0.54 1.55 -20.50
CA ILE A 18 1.15 0.70 -19.47
C ILE A 18 1.21 -0.74 -20.01
N PRO A 19 2.39 -1.33 -20.22
CA PRO A 19 2.51 -2.62 -20.92
C PRO A 19 2.06 -3.81 -20.05
N CYS A 20 2.29 -3.74 -18.74
CA CYS A 20 1.97 -4.81 -17.80
C CYS A 20 1.92 -4.31 -16.35
N VAL A 21 1.38 -5.14 -15.46
CA VAL A 21 1.32 -4.86 -14.00
C VAL A 21 2.72 -4.81 -13.39
N GLU A 22 3.67 -5.58 -13.90
CA GLU A 22 5.06 -5.59 -13.41
C GLU A 22 5.75 -4.23 -13.62
N TYR A 23 5.56 -3.63 -14.79
CA TYR A 23 6.07 -2.30 -15.10
C TYR A 23 5.48 -1.23 -14.15
N LEU A 24 4.17 -1.30 -13.92
CA LEU A 24 3.46 -0.40 -13.00
C LEU A 24 4.02 -0.48 -11.57
N ILE A 25 4.28 -1.69 -11.07
CA ILE A 25 4.89 -1.90 -9.75
C ILE A 25 6.32 -1.37 -9.74
N HIS A 26 7.10 -1.62 -10.79
CA HIS A 26 8.48 -1.17 -10.90
C HIS A 26 8.56 0.36 -10.85
N GLU A 27 7.81 1.07 -11.71
CA GLU A 27 7.79 2.54 -11.78
C GLU A 27 7.40 3.17 -10.44
N ILE A 28 6.43 2.59 -9.72
CA ILE A 28 6.00 3.11 -8.41
C ILE A 28 7.04 2.87 -7.32
N MET A 29 7.69 1.70 -7.33
CA MET A 29 8.67 1.34 -6.30
C MET A 29 10.00 2.10 -6.48
N THR A 30 10.39 2.39 -7.71
CA THR A 30 11.65 3.09 -8.02
C THR A 30 11.48 4.59 -8.23
N VAL A 31 10.24 5.09 -8.29
CA VAL A 31 9.91 6.49 -8.65
C VAL A 31 10.47 6.82 -10.04
N GLY A 32 10.04 6.04 -11.02
CA GLY A 32 10.43 6.20 -12.42
C GLY A 32 9.83 7.45 -13.10
N PRO A 33 10.18 7.68 -14.37
CA PRO A 33 9.76 8.87 -15.12
C PRO A 33 8.25 9.02 -15.28
N HIS A 34 7.49 7.92 -15.28
CA HIS A 34 6.03 7.92 -15.45
C HIS A 34 5.27 7.80 -14.13
N PHE A 35 5.94 7.96 -12.99
CA PHE A 35 5.38 7.77 -11.65
C PHE A 35 4.03 8.48 -11.42
N ASN A 36 3.88 9.71 -11.90
CA ASN A 36 2.66 10.49 -11.68
C ASN A 36 1.47 9.89 -12.44
N GLU A 37 1.67 9.44 -13.68
CA GLU A 37 0.64 8.83 -14.52
C GLU A 37 0.20 7.49 -13.93
N ASP A 38 1.18 6.66 -13.55
CA ASP A 38 0.98 5.35 -12.94
C ASP A 38 0.29 5.42 -11.56
N ASN A 39 0.70 6.38 -10.73
CA ASN A 39 0.07 6.61 -9.44
C ASN A 39 -1.37 7.12 -9.57
N ASN A 40 -1.66 7.95 -10.57
CA ASN A 40 -3.03 8.42 -10.83
C ASN A 40 -3.92 7.30 -11.38
N PHE A 41 -3.36 6.39 -12.19
CA PHE A 41 -4.08 5.23 -12.71
C PHE A 41 -4.57 4.30 -11.58
N LEU A 42 -3.75 4.06 -10.54
CA LEU A 42 -4.08 3.13 -9.47
C LEU A 42 -5.19 3.59 -8.52
N TRP A 43 -5.57 4.87 -8.56
CA TRP A 43 -6.54 5.47 -7.65
C TRP A 43 -6.22 5.19 -6.16
N GLN A 44 -7.08 5.63 -5.24
CA GLN A 44 -6.94 5.31 -3.83
C GLN A 44 -7.26 3.83 -3.55
N PHE A 45 -6.36 3.15 -2.84
CA PHE A 45 -6.59 1.79 -2.36
C PHE A 45 -7.61 1.75 -1.23
N LYS A 46 -8.59 0.85 -1.34
CA LYS A 46 -9.48 0.49 -0.23
C LYS A 46 -8.84 -0.61 0.60
N LEU A 47 -8.18 -0.22 1.69
CA LEU A 47 -7.56 -1.15 2.63
C LEU A 47 -8.58 -1.64 3.67
N LYS A 48 -8.39 -2.86 4.17
CA LYS A 48 -9.14 -3.39 5.32
C LYS A 48 -8.59 -2.77 6.61
N ALA A 49 -9.42 -2.69 7.65
CA ALA A 49 -8.95 -2.31 8.97
C ALA A 49 -7.89 -3.33 9.47
N PRO A 50 -6.82 -2.87 10.14
CA PRO A 50 -5.81 -3.78 10.69
C PRO A 50 -6.45 -4.72 11.73
N LEU A 51 -5.96 -5.96 11.79
CA LEU A 51 -6.44 -6.93 12.77
C LEU A 51 -6.14 -6.40 14.19
N GLY A 52 -7.12 -6.49 15.09
CA GLY A 52 -7.01 -5.96 16.45
C GLY A 52 -7.27 -4.45 16.58
N GLY A 53 -7.58 -3.74 15.49
CA GLY A 53 -7.99 -2.33 15.50
C GLY A 53 -6.87 -1.34 15.82
N LEU A 54 -7.16 -0.04 15.63
CA LEU A 54 -6.26 1.06 16.02
C LEU A 54 -6.58 1.49 17.45
N LYS A 55 -5.57 1.62 18.30
CA LYS A 55 -5.73 2.00 19.71
C LYS A 55 -5.87 3.51 19.87
N ASN A 56 -4.96 4.27 19.26
CA ASN A 56 -4.85 5.72 19.42
C ASN A 56 -4.53 6.36 18.07
N LYS A 57 -5.53 6.42 17.17
CA LYS A 57 -5.37 6.88 15.78
C LYS A 57 -4.84 8.31 15.64
N ARG A 58 -5.15 9.20 16.59
CA ARG A 58 -4.84 10.63 16.49
C ARG A 58 -3.48 11.03 17.07
N ASN A 59 -2.93 10.24 17.98
CA ASN A 59 -1.71 10.60 18.69
C ASN A 59 -0.48 10.15 17.90
N TYR A 60 0.63 10.88 18.05
CA TYR A 60 1.89 10.51 17.43
C TYR A 60 2.42 9.20 18.02
N TYR A 61 3.09 8.39 17.21
CA TYR A 61 3.65 7.12 17.66
C TYR A 61 4.60 7.26 18.86
N ILE A 62 5.40 8.32 18.90
CA ILE A 62 6.33 8.61 20.01
C ILE A 62 5.57 8.78 21.34
N GLU A 63 4.34 9.30 21.29
CA GLU A 63 3.44 9.47 22.44
C GLU A 63 2.59 8.20 22.72
N GLY A 64 2.87 7.11 22.01
CA GLY A 64 2.12 5.86 22.10
C GLY A 64 0.84 5.81 21.29
N GLY A 65 0.70 6.67 20.28
CA GLY A 65 -0.33 6.58 19.26
C GLY A 65 0.01 5.67 18.09
N ASP A 66 -0.90 5.59 17.11
CA ASP A 66 -0.73 4.79 15.89
C ASP A 66 -0.38 5.67 14.66
N ALA A 67 -0.28 6.98 14.83
CA ALA A 67 -0.02 7.90 13.73
C ALA A 67 1.47 8.06 13.41
N TYR A 68 1.76 8.26 12.12
CA TYR A 68 3.05 8.70 11.57
C TYR A 68 4.25 7.74 11.69
N LEU A 69 4.10 6.52 12.23
CA LEU A 69 5.21 5.56 12.22
C LEU A 69 5.33 4.77 10.91
N LYS A 70 6.40 5.05 10.17
CA LYS A 70 6.73 4.37 8.91
C LYS A 70 7.00 2.86 9.07
N LYS A 71 7.66 2.44 10.15
CA LYS A 71 8.10 1.04 10.39
C LYS A 71 6.92 0.08 10.64
N LYS A 72 5.83 0.57 11.23
CA LYS A 72 4.60 -0.22 11.46
C LYS A 72 3.67 -0.29 10.25
N ARG A 73 3.87 0.52 9.22
CA ARG A 73 3.01 0.54 8.04
C ARG A 73 2.96 -0.84 7.39
N ASN A 74 4.10 -1.45 7.08
CA ASN A 74 4.15 -2.78 6.45
C ASN A 74 3.48 -3.84 7.34
N HIS A 75 3.75 -3.81 8.66
CA HIS A 75 3.09 -4.68 9.64
C HIS A 75 1.57 -4.60 9.55
N TYR A 76 0.97 -3.40 9.49
CA TYR A 76 -0.49 -3.28 9.34
C TYR A 76 -1.00 -3.71 7.96
N MET A 77 -0.21 -3.52 6.90
CA MET A 77 -0.56 -3.99 5.54
C MET A 77 -0.56 -5.53 5.46
N GLU A 78 0.32 -6.18 6.22
CA GLU A 78 0.40 -7.64 6.36
C GLU A 78 -0.65 -8.20 7.34
N GLY A 79 -1.44 -7.33 7.99
CA GLY A 79 -2.48 -7.72 8.93
C GLY A 79 -2.00 -7.84 10.39
N GLY A 80 -0.83 -7.31 10.71
CA GLY A 80 -0.31 -7.27 12.07
C GLY A 80 -1.14 -6.42 13.03
N ASP A 81 -1.05 -6.75 14.32
CA ASP A 81 -1.84 -6.16 15.40
C ASP A 81 -1.14 -5.00 16.14
N THR A 82 -1.90 -4.23 16.92
CA THR A 82 -1.39 -3.06 17.65
C THR A 82 -0.63 -3.39 18.93
N HIS A 83 -0.59 -4.66 19.36
CA HIS A 83 -0.06 -5.04 20.67
C HIS A 83 1.47 -5.18 20.70
N ASN A 84 2.13 -5.41 19.57
CA ASN A 84 3.57 -5.63 19.53
C ASN A 84 4.36 -4.32 19.33
N ARG A 85 4.59 -3.55 20.42
CA ARG A 85 5.36 -2.30 20.38
C ARG A 85 6.87 -2.49 20.42
N GLU A 86 7.35 -3.55 21.06
CA GLU A 86 8.74 -3.66 21.53
C GLU A 86 9.76 -3.74 20.37
N ASN A 87 9.35 -4.25 19.21
CA ASN A 87 10.25 -4.41 18.05
C ASN A 87 10.44 -3.13 17.20
N TYR A 88 9.72 -2.05 17.50
CA TYR A 88 9.62 -0.87 16.63
C TYR A 88 10.24 0.41 17.21
N ILE A 89 10.56 0.42 18.51
CA ILE A 89 11.07 1.60 19.23
C ILE A 89 12.61 1.62 19.30
N THR A 90 13.27 0.47 19.15
CA THR A 90 14.73 0.36 19.22
C THR A 90 15.36 0.20 17.83
N SER A 91 15.98 1.27 17.33
CA SER A 91 17.05 1.26 16.32
C SER A 91 17.93 2.48 16.56
#